data_AF-A0A3D2QPV6-F1
#
_entry.id   AF-A0A3D2QPV6-F1
#
_cell.length_a   1.000
_cell.length_b   1.000
_cell.length_c   1.000
_cell.angle_alpha   90.00
_cell.angle_beta   90.00
_cell.angle_gamma   90.00
#
_symmetry.space_group_name_H-M   'P 1'
#
loop_
_entity.id
_entity.type
_entity.pdbx_description
1 polymer ?
#
loop_
_entity_poly.entity_id
_entity_poly.type
_entity_poly.pdbx_seq_one_letter_code
_entity_poly.pdbx_strand_id
1 'polypeptide(L)'
;TEVNGVQHMLLQGFNPSIGALGIGIAILANGNPIGIIFASILFGALHVGGTIMGQLSGVPSSIINLMEGFVMVFVIISYFVRRKWEMTRDKKLLMEGNV
;
A
#
# COMPACT_ATOMS: atom_id res chain seq x y z
N THR A 1 -11.31 -24.61 -16.51
CA THR A 1 -9.88 -24.97 -16.38
C THR A 1 -9.00 -24.17 -17.35
N GLU A 2 -9.30 -22.87 -17.55
CA GLU A 2 -8.63 -22.02 -18.55
C GLU A 2 -7.52 -21.12 -17.96
N VAL A 3 -7.15 -21.35 -16.70
CA VAL A 3 -6.17 -20.55 -15.94
C VAL A 3 -4.72 -21.01 -16.20
N ASN A 4 -4.48 -21.78 -17.27
CA ASN A 4 -3.17 -22.36 -17.62
C ASN A 4 -2.50 -21.70 -18.85
N GLY A 5 -2.87 -20.47 -19.23
CA GLY A 5 -2.13 -19.71 -20.25
C GLY A 5 -2.21 -20.27 -21.67
N VAL A 6 -3.29 -21.00 -22.01
CA VAL A 6 -3.49 -21.60 -23.34
C VAL A 6 -3.52 -20.55 -24.46
N GLN A 7 -3.82 -19.28 -24.14
CA GLN A 7 -3.92 -18.20 -25.13
C GLN A 7 -2.63 -17.38 -25.33
N HIS A 8 -1.55 -17.60 -24.57
CA HIS A 8 -0.34 -16.74 -24.57
C HIS A 8 -0.63 -15.22 -24.43
N MET A 9 -1.86 -14.88 -24.01
CA MET A 9 -2.35 -13.55 -23.72
C MET A 9 -2.83 -13.56 -22.29
N LEU A 10 -2.47 -12.53 -21.53
CA LEU A 10 -3.13 -12.25 -20.26
C LEU A 10 -4.63 -12.15 -20.55
N LEU A 11 -5.46 -12.91 -19.82
CA LEU A 11 -6.91 -12.87 -19.98
C LEU A 11 -7.39 -11.41 -20.02
N GLN A 12 -8.16 -11.06 -21.06
CA GLN A 12 -8.78 -9.76 -21.24
C GLN A 12 -9.74 -9.51 -20.07
N GLY A 13 -9.25 -8.84 -19.02
CA GLY A 13 -9.92 -8.74 -17.73
C GLY A 13 -8.98 -8.72 -16.52
N PHE A 14 -7.67 -8.94 -16.71
CA PHE A 14 -6.71 -8.67 -15.64
C PHE A 14 -6.73 -7.18 -15.29
N ASN A 15 -7.17 -6.84 -14.08
CA ASN A 15 -7.30 -5.46 -13.64
C ASN A 15 -5.89 -4.81 -13.58
N PRO A 16 -5.55 -3.92 -14.54
CA PRO A 16 -4.17 -3.45 -14.71
C PRO A 16 -3.70 -2.59 -13.54
N SER A 17 -4.62 -2.05 -12.73
CA SER A 17 -4.28 -1.21 -11.59
C SER A 17 -3.83 -2.01 -10.37
N ILE A 18 -4.28 -3.26 -10.19
CA ILE A 18 -3.94 -4.06 -9.00
C ILE A 18 -2.44 -4.32 -8.90
N GLY A 19 -1.76 -4.61 -10.03
CA GLY A 19 -0.32 -4.83 -10.07
C GLY A 19 0.48 -3.57 -9.71
N ALA A 20 0.09 -2.41 -10.26
CA ALA A 20 0.72 -1.13 -9.97
C ALA A 20 0.60 -0.74 -8.49
N LEU A 21 -0.59 -0.95 -7.90
CA LEU A 21 -0.83 -0.71 -6.48
C LEU A 21 -0.01 -1.65 -5.60
N GLY A 22 0.08 -2.93 -5.98
CA GLY A 22 0.91 -3.92 -5.27
C GLY A 22 2.39 -3.57 -5.25
N ILE A 23 2.95 -3.06 -6.35
CA ILE A 23 4.33 -2.58 -6.42
C ILE A 23 4.52 -1.38 -5.47
N GLY A 24 3.57 -0.44 -5.45
CA GLY A 24 3.60 0.70 -4.53
C GLY A 24 3.63 0.29 -3.06
N ILE A 25 2.80 -0.70 -2.68
CA ILE A 25 2.76 -1.25 -1.32
C ILE A 25 4.08 -1.97 -0.96
N ALA A 26 4.67 -2.72 -1.89
CA ALA A 26 5.95 -3.40 -1.68
C ALA A 26 7.11 -2.40 -1.43
N ILE A 27 7.13 -1.29 -2.20
CA ILE A 27 8.10 -0.21 -2.02
C ILE A 27 7.87 0.50 -0.68
N LEU A 28 6.61 0.76 -0.33
CA LEU A 28 6.21 1.37 0.95
C LEU A 28 6.71 0.56 2.14
N ALA A 29 6.61 -0.76 2.07
CA ALA A 29 7.08 -1.66 3.12
C ALA A 29 8.61 -1.83 3.15
N ASN A 30 9.35 -1.23 2.21
CA ASN A 30 10.81 -1.33 2.08
C ASN A 30 11.31 -2.79 2.03
N GLY A 31 10.53 -3.69 1.44
CA GLY A 31 10.87 -5.12 1.40
C GLY A 31 10.73 -5.87 2.73
N ASN A 32 10.22 -5.25 3.80
CA ASN A 32 9.92 -5.95 5.05
C ASN A 32 8.59 -6.72 4.93
N PRO A 33 8.59 -8.06 4.98
CA PRO A 33 7.39 -8.87 4.77
C PRO A 33 6.29 -8.59 5.79
N ILE A 34 6.65 -8.26 7.04
CA ILE A 34 5.66 -7.90 8.07
C ILE A 34 4.96 -6.59 7.70
N GLY A 35 5.72 -5.60 7.21
CA GLY A 35 5.16 -4.33 6.74
C GLY A 35 4.22 -4.49 5.55
N ILE A 36 4.55 -5.40 4.62
CA ILE A 36 3.72 -5.71 3.44
C ILE A 36 2.35 -6.26 3.86
N ILE A 37 2.30 -7.15 4.85
CA ILE A 37 1.06 -7.75 5.32
C ILE A 37 0.12 -6.68 5.88
N PHE A 38 0.61 -5.84 6.80
CA PHE A 38 -0.21 -4.78 7.39
C PHE A 38 -0.66 -3.74 6.35
N ALA A 39 0.24 -3.34 5.44
CA ALA A 39 -0.07 -2.35 4.42
C ALA A 39 -1.09 -2.87 3.39
N SER A 40 -0.97 -4.13 2.95
CA SER A 40 -1.89 -4.72 1.97
C SER A 40 -3.30 -4.93 2.54
N ILE A 41 -3.42 -5.30 3.82
CA ILE A 41 -4.73 -5.43 4.50
C ILE A 41 -5.43 -4.07 4.59
N LEU A 42 -4.72 -3.03 5.06
CA LEU A 42 -5.29 -1.69 5.17
C LEU A 42 -5.73 -1.16 3.80
N PHE A 43 -4.88 -1.32 2.79
CA PHE A 43 -5.14 -0.84 1.45
C PHE A 43 -6.32 -1.58 0.79
N GLY A 44 -6.39 -2.91 0.94
CA GLY A 44 -7.51 -3.72 0.44
C GLY A 44 -8.83 -3.38 1.14
N ALA A 45 -8.81 -3.17 2.46
CA ALA A 45 -9.99 -2.77 3.22
C ALA A 45 -10.51 -1.40 2.77
N LEU A 46 -9.61 -0.44 2.53
CA LEU A 46 -9.97 0.88 2.02
C LEU A 46 -10.55 0.81 0.60
N HIS A 47 -9.95 0.01 -0.28
CA HIS A 47 -10.40 -0.14 -1.66
C HIS A 47 -11.82 -0.73 -1.76
N VAL A 48 -12.06 -1.80 -1.01
CA VAL A 48 -13.39 -2.43 -0.96
C VAL A 48 -14.38 -1.53 -0.23
N GLY A 49 -13.98 -0.89 0.87
CA GLY A 49 -14.82 0.05 1.61
C GLY A 49 -15.25 1.24 0.76
N GLY A 50 -14.33 1.84 0.01
CA GLY A 50 -14.60 2.90 -0.95
C GLY A 50 -15.55 2.45 -2.05
N THR A 51 -15.30 1.27 -2.63
CA THR A 51 -16.17 0.68 -3.66
C THR A 51 -17.61 0.49 -3.17
N ILE A 52 -17.79 0.00 -1.94
CA ILE A 52 -19.11 -0.15 -1.32
C ILE A 52 -19.79 1.22 -1.11
N MET A 53 -19.04 2.24 -0.68
CA MET A 53 -19.58 3.60 -0.52
C MET A 53 -19.99 4.23 -1.87
N GLY A 54 -19.23 3.97 -2.94
CA GLY A 54 -19.59 4.41 -4.29
C GLY A 54 -20.91 3.82 -4.78
N GLN A 55 -21.16 2.55 -4.45
CA GLN A 55 -22.39 1.86 -4.83
C GLN A 55 -23.61 2.28 -4.00
N LEU A 56 -23.42 2.51 -2.68
CA LEU A 56 -24.52 2.80 -1.76
C LEU A 56 -24.88 4.29 -1.66
N SER A 57 -23.90 5.18 -1.76
CA SER A 57 -24.07 6.61 -1.42
C SER A 57 -24.11 7.54 -2.65
N GLY A 58 -24.08 6.99 -3.88
CA GLY A 58 -24.06 7.79 -5.11
C GLY A 58 -22.80 8.64 -5.27
N VAL A 59 -21.75 8.36 -4.49
CA VAL A 59 -20.48 9.08 -4.53
C VAL A 59 -19.73 8.69 -5.81
N PRO A 60 -19.33 9.65 -6.66
CA PRO A 60 -18.59 9.35 -7.88
C PRO A 60 -17.26 8.64 -7.58
N SER A 61 -16.89 7.67 -8.42
CA SER A 61 -15.68 6.86 -8.24
C SER A 61 -14.36 7.65 -8.20
N SER A 62 -14.36 8.88 -8.76
CA SER A 62 -13.21 9.78 -8.67
C SER A 62 -12.86 10.19 -7.24
N ILE A 63 -13.86 10.37 -6.36
CA ILE A 63 -13.62 10.75 -4.97
C ILE A 63 -12.99 9.60 -4.19
N ILE A 64 -13.39 8.36 -4.51
CA ILE A 64 -12.82 7.14 -3.92
C ILE A 64 -11.34 7.03 -4.27
N ASN A 65 -11.00 7.15 -5.55
CA ASN A 65 -9.61 7.10 -6.00
C ASN A 65 -8.75 8.19 -5.34
N LEU A 66 -9.31 9.39 -5.14
CA LEU A 66 -8.63 10.47 -4.46
C LEU A 66 -8.39 10.17 -2.97
N MET A 67 -9.39 9.60 -2.28
CA MET A 67 -9.26 9.17 -0.88
C MET A 67 -8.21 8.06 -0.74
N GLU A 68 -8.22 7.07 -1.64
CA GLU A 68 -7.18 6.03 -1.69
C GLU A 68 -5.78 6.63 -1.85
N GLY A 69 -5.63 7.63 -2.72
CA GLY A 69 -4.38 8.37 -2.90
C GLY A 69 -3.94 9.10 -1.63
N PHE A 70 -4.85 9.80 -0.94
CA PHE A 70 -4.51 10.47 0.32
C PHE A 70 -4.11 9.50 1.42
N VAL A 71 -4.83 8.38 1.56
CA VAL A 71 -4.46 7.34 2.54
C VAL A 71 -3.08 6.79 2.22
N MET A 72 -2.78 6.53 0.95
CA MET A 72 -1.44 6.09 0.54
C MET A 72 -0.36 7.09 0.98
N VAL A 73 -0.58 8.39 0.75
CA VAL A 73 0.35 9.46 1.19
C VAL A 73 0.52 9.46 2.71
N PHE A 74 -0.58 9.42 3.48
CA PHE A 74 -0.52 9.38 4.93
C PHE A 74 0.25 8.16 5.46
N VAL A 75 0.00 6.98 4.90
CA VAL A 75 0.68 5.74 5.31
C VAL A 75 2.18 5.84 5.02
N ILE A 76 2.57 6.27 3.81
CA ILE A 76 3.98 6.45 3.45
C ILE A 76 4.68 7.42 4.41
N ILE A 77 4.04 8.57 4.72
CA ILE A 77 4.58 9.55 5.66
C ILE A 77 4.74 8.92 7.05
N SER A 78 3.74 8.18 7.55
CA SER A 78 3.79 7.55 8.87
C SER A 78 4.93 6.52 8.98
N TYR A 79 5.16 5.74 7.92
CA TYR A 79 6.25 4.78 7.83
C TYR A 79 7.61 5.49 7.80
N PHE A 80 7.73 6.52 6.97
CA PHE A 80 8.97 7.30 6.85
C PHE A 80 9.35 7.97 8.18
N VAL A 81 8.37 8.53 8.90
CA VAL A 81 8.57 9.15 10.22
C VAL A 81 9.04 8.12 11.25
N ARG A 82 8.41 6.95 11.33
CA ARG A 82 8.85 5.87 12.23
C ARG A 82 10.29 5.44 11.94
N ARG A 83 10.62 5.20 10.68
CA ARG A 83 11.98 4.80 10.27
C ARG A 83 13.02 5.88 10.59
N LYS A 84 12.67 7.16 10.40
CA LYS A 84 13.52 8.31 10.79
C LYS A 84 13.78 8.35 12.30
N TRP A 85 12.78 8.06 13.12
CA TRP A 85 12.94 8.03 14.58
C TRP A 85 13.82 6.88 15.06
N GLU A 86 13.69 5.69 14.47
CA GLU A 86 14.58 4.56 14.78
C GLU A 86 16.04 4.90 14.50
N MET A 87 16.35 5.45 13.31
CA MET A 87 17.71 5.88 12.96
C MET A 87 18.27 6.98 13.88
N THR A 88 17.40 7.82 14.45
CA THR A 88 17.84 8.90 15.36
C THR A 88 18.15 8.36 16.76
N ARG A 89 17.44 7.30 17.19
CA ARG A 89 17.65 6.66 18.48
C ARG A 89 18.96 5.87 18.52
N ASP A 90 19.29 5.16 17.43
CA ASP A 90 20.54 4.40 17.34
C ASP A 90 21.78 5.30 17.37
N LYS A 91 21.69 6.49 16.74
CA LYS A 91 22.79 7.48 16.78
C LYS A 91 23.06 8.03 18.18
N LYS A 92 22.03 8.21 19.00
CA LYS A 92 22.20 8.69 20.38
C LYS A 92 22.91 7.65 21.27
N LEU A 93 22.57 6.38 21.10
CA LEU A 93 23.18 5.29 21.88
C LEU A 93 24.68 5.10 21.58
N LEU A 94 25.10 5.32 20.33
CA LEU A 94 26.53 5.26 19.96
C LEU A 94 27.33 6.49 20.44
N MET A 95 26.67 7.64 20.65
CA MET A 95 27.32 8.83 21.20
C MET A 95 27.48 8.75 22.72
N GLU A 96 26.52 8.13 23.43
CA GLU A 96 26.59 7.89 24.88
C GLU A 96 27.49 6.70 25.27
N GLY A 97 27.72 5.74 24.37
CA GLY A 97 28.64 4.62 24.60
C GLY A 97 30.11 4.93 24.35
N ASN A 98 30.45 6.16 23.92
CA ASN A 98 31.81 6.60 23.60
C ASN A 98 32.30 7.74 24.51
N VAL A 99 31.72 7.86 25.72
CA VAL A 99 32.17 8.76 26.80
C VAL A 99 32.52 7.98 28.06
#